data_AF-A0A6N4T971-F1
#
_entry.id   AF-A0A6N4T971-F1
#
_cell.length_a   1.000
_cell.length_b   1.000
_cell.length_c   1.000
_cell.angle_alpha   90.00
_cell.angle_beta   90.00
_cell.angle_gamma   90.00
#
_symmetry.space_group_name_H-M   'P 1'
#
loop_
_entity.id
_entity.type
_entity.pdbx_description
1 polymer ?
#
loop_
_entity_poly.entity_id
_entity_poly.type
_entity_poly.pdbx_seq_one_letter_code
_entity_poly.pdbx_strand_id
1 'polypeptide(L)'
;MATPIEYVKQTWRYPDREDYTLTIYFYDDMLTEYEPENITSVTEALQGMPGVSLAIEMRRVSANKGVNDASAFALRLISFLPGVVDDTYSAIWTLQEIASFAIKSDGGFLDCYRTIQSGG
;
A
#
# COMPACT_ATOMS: atom_id res chain seq x y z
N MET A 1 -13.87 -16.84 -33.60
CA MET A 1 -13.19 -16.91 -32.30
C MET A 1 -12.99 -15.48 -31.83
N ALA A 2 -13.64 -15.07 -30.74
CA ALA A 2 -13.43 -13.74 -30.19
C ALA A 2 -12.06 -13.72 -29.49
N THR A 3 -11.20 -12.79 -29.88
CA THR A 3 -9.98 -12.50 -29.14
C THR A 3 -10.39 -12.13 -27.71
N PRO A 4 -9.80 -12.73 -26.66
CA PRO A 4 -10.04 -12.26 -25.30
C PRO A 4 -9.70 -10.78 -25.26
N ILE A 5 -10.62 -9.96 -24.74
CA ILE A 5 -10.28 -8.58 -24.39
C ILE A 5 -9.23 -8.71 -23.28
N GLU A 6 -7.96 -8.51 -23.61
CA GLU A 6 -6.91 -8.37 -22.60
C GLU A 6 -7.28 -7.14 -21.77
N TYR A 7 -7.73 -7.37 -20.54
CA TYR A 7 -7.95 -6.31 -19.59
C TYR A 7 -6.58 -5.73 -19.22
N VAL A 8 -6.22 -4.60 -19.84
CA VAL A 8 -5.02 -3.87 -19.48
C VAL A 8 -5.27 -3.27 -18.10
N LYS A 9 -4.67 -3.84 -17.06
CA LYS A 9 -4.72 -3.26 -15.71
C LYS A 9 -4.31 -1.79 -15.80
N GLN A 10 -5.18 -0.90 -15.31
CA GLN A 10 -4.85 0.53 -15.27
C GLN A 10 -3.72 0.72 -14.26
N THR A 11 -2.56 1.14 -14.75
CA THR A 11 -1.34 1.27 -13.95
C THR A 11 -0.78 2.67 -14.06
N TRP A 12 -0.40 3.24 -12.93
CA TRP A 12 0.26 4.53 -12.81
C TRP A 12 1.67 4.34 -12.27
N ARG A 13 2.57 5.25 -12.66
CA ARG A 13 3.94 5.30 -12.15
C ARG A 13 4.18 6.63 -11.47
N TYR A 14 4.82 6.59 -10.32
CA TYR A 14 5.23 7.79 -9.61
C TYR A 14 6.71 7.70 -9.25
N PRO A 15 7.47 8.79 -9.48
CA PRO A 15 7.15 9.91 -10.37
C PRO A 15 7.01 9.45 -11.84
N ASP A 16 6.30 10.23 -12.67
CA ASP A 16 6.07 9.92 -14.10
C ASP A 16 7.34 10.14 -14.96
N ARG A 17 8.33 9.27 -14.76
CA ARG A 17 9.67 9.29 -15.38
C ARG A 17 10.32 7.91 -15.33
N GLU A 18 11.43 7.72 -16.06
CA GLU A 18 12.11 6.41 -16.13
C GLU A 18 12.64 5.91 -14.77
N ASP A 19 12.99 6.82 -13.86
CA ASP A 19 13.42 6.54 -12.48
C ASP A 19 12.25 6.54 -11.47
N TYR A 20 11.04 6.17 -11.92
CA TYR A 20 9.90 6.01 -11.02
C TYR A 20 10.24 5.07 -9.86
N THR A 21 9.64 5.34 -8.71
CA THR A 21 9.86 4.62 -7.46
C THR A 21 8.68 3.74 -7.09
N LEU A 22 7.49 4.08 -7.56
CA LEU A 22 6.23 3.39 -7.28
C LEU A 22 5.51 2.98 -8.58
N THR A 23 4.96 1.77 -8.57
CA THR A 23 3.88 1.36 -9.48
C THR A 23 2.59 1.29 -8.69
N ILE A 24 1.51 1.89 -9.18
CA ILE A 24 0.22 1.94 -8.51
C ILE A 24 -0.84 1.36 -9.45
N TYR A 25 -1.72 0.50 -8.97
CA TYR A 25 -2.80 -0.08 -9.76
C TYR A 25 -3.96 -0.55 -8.89
N PHE A 26 -5.14 -0.72 -9.49
CA PHE A 26 -6.28 -1.33 -8.81
C PHE A 26 -6.00 -2.80 -8.49
N TYR A 27 -6.32 -3.19 -7.27
CA TYR A 27 -6.02 -4.51 -6.76
C TYR A 27 -7.33 -5.26 -6.46
N ASP A 28 -7.86 -5.92 -7.48
CA ASP A 28 -9.17 -6.58 -7.42
C ASP A 28 -9.14 -7.89 -6.60
N ASP A 29 -7.95 -8.44 -6.35
CA ASP A 29 -7.75 -9.75 -5.73
C ASP A 29 -7.72 -9.70 -4.19
N MET A 30 -7.95 -8.54 -3.57
CA MET A 30 -7.91 -8.36 -2.11
C MET A 30 -8.84 -9.34 -1.38
N LEU A 31 -10.07 -9.53 -1.88
CA LEU A 31 -11.05 -10.43 -1.29
C LEU A 31 -10.68 -11.91 -1.41
N THR A 32 -9.82 -12.26 -2.35
CA THR A 32 -9.38 -13.64 -2.60
C THR A 32 -8.10 -13.99 -1.87
N GLU A 33 -7.26 -12.98 -1.56
CA GLU A 33 -5.95 -13.18 -0.94
C GLU A 33 -5.95 -12.92 0.58
N TYR A 34 -6.93 -12.17 1.09
CA TYR A 34 -7.02 -11.90 2.53
C TYR A 34 -7.58 -13.10 3.29
N GLU A 35 -6.92 -13.45 4.40
CA GLU A 35 -7.49 -14.37 5.37
C GLU A 35 -8.71 -13.71 6.08
N PRO A 36 -9.67 -14.50 6.58
CA PRO A 36 -10.89 -13.97 7.20
C PRO A 36 -10.64 -12.95 8.33
N GLU A 37 -9.59 -13.13 9.12
CA GLU A 37 -9.15 -12.19 10.15
C GLU A 37 -8.72 -10.82 9.59
N ASN A 38 -8.07 -10.78 8.43
CA ASN A 38 -7.67 -9.54 7.78
C ASN A 38 -8.91 -8.82 7.24
N ILE A 39 -9.86 -9.55 6.64
CA ILE A 39 -11.13 -8.99 6.17
C ILE A 39 -11.91 -8.37 7.33
N THR A 40 -11.97 -9.07 8.48
CA THR A 40 -12.63 -8.57 9.69
C THR A 40 -11.98 -7.27 10.16
N SER A 41 -10.65 -7.26 10.26
CA SER A 41 -9.88 -6.08 10.69
C SER A 41 -10.10 -4.86 9.78
N VAL A 42 -10.11 -5.05 8.46
CA VAL A 42 -10.40 -3.99 7.49
C VAL A 42 -11.84 -3.50 7.63
N THR A 43 -12.79 -4.42 7.74
CA THR A 43 -14.21 -4.08 7.86
C THR A 43 -14.50 -3.28 9.12
N GLU A 44 -13.90 -3.65 10.25
CA GLU A 44 -14.04 -2.92 11.50
C GLU A 44 -13.44 -1.52 11.41
N ALA A 45 -12.24 -1.40 10.84
CA ALA A 45 -11.56 -0.11 10.71
C ALA A 45 -12.29 0.86 9.76
N LEU A 46 -12.92 0.34 8.70
CA LEU A 46 -13.65 1.14 7.71
C LEU A 46 -15.16 1.24 7.97
N GLN A 47 -15.67 0.54 8.99
CA GLN A 47 -17.11 0.37 9.24
C GLN A 47 -17.87 -0.21 8.03
N GLY A 48 -17.21 -1.11 7.29
CA GLY A 48 -17.72 -1.72 6.06
C GLY A 48 -16.62 -2.18 5.12
N MET A 49 -17.01 -2.81 4.02
CA MET A 49 -16.04 -3.22 2.99
C MET A 49 -15.57 -2.02 2.17
N PRO A 50 -14.28 -1.94 1.82
CA PRO A 50 -13.79 -0.90 0.92
C PRO A 50 -14.44 -1.06 -0.46
N GLY A 51 -14.86 0.05 -1.05
CA GLY A 51 -15.38 0.06 -2.43
C GLY A 51 -14.28 -0.09 -3.49
N VAL A 52 -13.02 0.09 -3.11
CA VAL A 52 -11.85 -0.02 -3.99
C VAL A 52 -10.59 -0.36 -3.18
N SER A 53 -9.71 -1.13 -3.77
CA SER A 53 -8.37 -1.46 -3.26
C SER A 53 -7.31 -1.07 -4.27
N LEU A 54 -6.18 -0.58 -3.78
CA LEU A 54 -5.03 -0.19 -4.58
C LEU A 54 -3.80 -0.93 -4.07
N ALA A 55 -2.95 -1.39 -4.98
CA ALA A 55 -1.61 -1.85 -4.67
C ALA A 55 -0.61 -0.74 -4.97
N ILE A 56 0.37 -0.57 -4.08
CA ILE A 56 1.51 0.35 -4.25
C ILE A 56 2.78 -0.51 -4.20
N GLU A 57 3.32 -0.83 -5.36
CA GLU A 57 4.57 -1.58 -5.45
C GLU A 57 5.77 -0.64 -5.46
N MET A 58 6.67 -0.83 -4.51
CA MET A 58 7.94 -0.09 -4.43
C MET A 58 9.04 -0.77 -5.26
N ARG A 59 9.77 0.01 -6.06
CA ARG A 59 10.95 -0.51 -6.75
C ARG A 59 12.11 -0.75 -5.78
N ARG A 60 12.59 -2.00 -5.73
CA ARG A 60 13.70 -2.43 -4.86
C ARG A 60 14.99 -1.61 -5.02
N VAL A 61 15.30 -1.17 -6.25
CA VAL A 61 16.51 -0.36 -6.55
C VAL A 61 16.51 1.02 -5.89
N SER A 62 15.40 1.43 -5.28
CA SER A 62 15.24 2.73 -4.64
C SER A 62 14.66 2.61 -3.24
N ALA A 63 14.86 1.48 -2.54
CA ALA A 63 14.20 1.12 -1.27
C ALA A 63 13.83 2.32 -0.36
N ASN A 64 14.80 3.08 0.15
CA ASN A 64 14.51 4.22 1.04
C ASN A 64 13.70 5.35 0.37
N LYS A 65 13.96 5.65 -0.91
CA LYS A 65 13.20 6.65 -1.68
C LYS A 65 11.79 6.15 -1.99
N GLY A 66 11.66 4.88 -2.37
CA GLY A 66 10.38 4.21 -2.59
C GLY A 66 9.52 4.18 -1.33
N VAL A 67 10.09 3.87 -0.18
CA VAL A 67 9.38 3.93 1.11
C VAL A 67 8.89 5.34 1.43
N ASN A 68 9.74 6.36 1.22
CA ASN A 68 9.35 7.75 1.47
C ASN A 68 8.23 8.20 0.53
N ASP A 69 8.32 7.86 -0.76
CA ASP A 69 7.31 8.18 -1.75
C ASP A 69 5.99 7.43 -1.47
N ALA A 70 6.06 6.14 -1.13
CA ALA A 70 4.90 5.30 -0.80
C ALA A 70 4.19 5.81 0.46
N SER A 71 4.96 6.14 1.50
CA SER A 71 4.44 6.69 2.75
C SER A 71 3.69 8.00 2.51
N ALA A 72 4.30 8.93 1.77
CA ALA A 72 3.67 10.21 1.45
C ALA A 72 2.41 10.03 0.58
N PHE A 73 2.43 9.13 -0.40
CA PHE A 73 1.29 8.84 -1.25
C PHE A 73 0.13 8.23 -0.47
N ALA A 74 0.40 7.17 0.32
CA ALA A 74 -0.61 6.48 1.12
C ALA A 74 -1.25 7.44 2.13
N LEU A 75 -0.45 8.24 2.84
CA LEU A 75 -0.93 9.25 3.78
C LEU A 75 -1.81 10.29 3.10
N ARG A 76 -1.39 10.78 1.92
CA ARG A 76 -2.20 11.73 1.15
C ARG A 76 -3.54 11.08 0.81
N LEU A 77 -3.55 9.87 0.27
CA LEU A 77 -4.78 9.21 -0.16
C LEU A 77 -5.77 9.02 0.99
N ILE A 78 -5.33 8.42 2.10
CA ILE A 78 -6.19 8.13 3.26
C ILE A 78 -6.58 9.39 4.06
N SER A 79 -5.97 10.55 3.76
CA SER A 79 -6.37 11.85 4.32
C SER A 79 -7.57 12.49 3.62
N PHE A 80 -7.87 12.11 2.37
CA PHE A 80 -9.05 12.60 1.63
C PHE A 80 -10.14 11.55 1.50
N LEU A 81 -9.76 10.27 1.53
CA LEU A 81 -10.67 9.14 1.42
C LEU A 81 -10.56 8.32 2.71
N PRO A 82 -11.66 8.02 3.41
CA PRO A 82 -11.64 7.07 4.51
C PRO A 82 -11.03 5.75 4.04
N GLY A 83 -9.89 5.39 4.61
CA GLY A 83 -9.08 4.29 4.12
C GLY A 83 -8.15 3.74 5.19
N VAL A 84 -7.72 2.50 4.97
CA VAL A 84 -6.65 1.84 5.72
C VAL A 84 -5.57 1.39 4.75
N VAL A 85 -4.38 1.15 5.28
CA VAL A 85 -3.24 0.66 4.51
C VAL A 85 -2.79 -0.67 5.09
N ASP A 86 -2.43 -1.61 4.22
CA ASP A 86 -1.74 -2.84 4.59
C ASP A 86 -0.35 -2.80 3.95
N ASP A 87 0.70 -2.84 4.76
CA ASP A 87 2.08 -2.81 4.27
C ASP A 87 2.78 -4.17 4.27
N THR A 88 2.42 -5.12 5.15
CA THR A 88 3.10 -6.42 5.26
C THR A 88 2.16 -7.63 5.37
N TYR A 89 0.86 -7.47 5.13
CA TYR A 89 -0.21 -8.45 5.43
C TYR A 89 -0.32 -8.81 6.92
N SER A 90 0.55 -8.26 7.77
CA SER A 90 0.57 -8.51 9.22
C SER A 90 -0.11 -7.41 10.03
N ALA A 91 -0.30 -6.22 9.44
CA ALA A 91 -0.86 -5.07 10.12
C ALA A 91 -1.67 -4.18 9.17
N ILE A 92 -2.89 -3.84 9.59
CA ILE A 92 -3.71 -2.81 8.97
C ILE A 92 -3.46 -1.48 9.68
N TRP A 93 -3.21 -0.41 8.95
CA TRP A 93 -2.85 0.90 9.45
C TRP A 93 -3.93 1.94 9.14
N THR A 94 -4.40 2.63 10.17
CA THR A 94 -5.26 3.80 10.02
C THR A 94 -4.43 5.08 9.90
N LEU A 95 -5.04 6.15 9.37
CA LEU A 95 -4.40 7.47 9.32
C LEU A 95 -3.95 7.94 10.71
N GLN A 96 -4.77 7.71 11.74
CA GLN A 96 -4.46 8.11 13.10
C GLN A 96 -3.20 7.41 13.61
N GLU A 97 -3.09 6.10 13.39
CA GLU A 97 -1.95 5.30 13.84
C GLU A 97 -0.65 5.73 13.15
N ILE A 98 -0.69 5.96 11.84
CA ILE A 98 0.48 6.43 11.09
C ILE A 98 0.88 7.84 11.58
N ALA A 99 -0.10 8.73 11.75
CA ALA A 99 0.15 10.10 12.23
C ALA A 99 0.66 10.16 13.68
N SER A 100 0.29 9.20 14.52
CA SER A 100 0.76 9.10 15.90
C SER A 100 2.06 8.30 16.05
N PHE A 101 2.69 7.87 14.95
CA PHE A 101 3.87 7.01 14.97
C PHE A 101 3.65 5.73 15.79
N ALA A 102 2.49 5.08 15.61
CA ALA A 102 2.19 3.82 16.27
C ALA A 102 3.21 2.73 15.86
N ILE A 103 3.49 1.82 16.79
CA ILE A 103 4.36 0.67 16.57
C ILE A 103 3.51 -0.60 16.67
N LYS A 104 3.60 -1.46 15.66
CA LYS A 104 2.95 -2.77 15.59
C LYS A 104 4.02 -3.88 15.56
N SER A 105 3.61 -5.12 15.30
CA SER A 105 4.41 -6.33 15.42
C SER A 105 5.79 -6.28 14.76
N ASP A 106 5.94 -5.55 13.66
CA ASP A 106 7.12 -5.48 12.79
C ASP A 106 7.79 -4.09 12.74
N GLY A 107 7.33 -3.15 13.57
CA GLY A 107 7.85 -1.78 13.63
C GLY A 107 6.78 -0.72 13.39
N GLY A 108 7.20 0.47 12.97
CA GLY A 108 6.30 1.48 12.45
C GLY A 108 5.91 1.21 10.99
N PHE A 109 4.94 1.97 10.49
CA PHE A 109 4.46 1.88 9.11
C PHE A 109 5.61 1.97 8.09
N LEU A 110 5.75 0.94 7.25
CA LEU A 110 6.79 0.72 6.23
C LEU A 110 8.23 0.63 6.75
N ASP A 111 8.47 0.52 8.06
CA ASP A 111 9.83 0.48 8.61
C ASP A 111 10.60 -0.76 8.17
N CYS A 112 9.92 -1.90 7.99
CA CYS A 112 10.51 -3.15 7.52
C CYS A 112 11.16 -3.04 6.12
N TYR A 113 10.76 -2.05 5.33
CA TYR A 113 11.31 -1.79 3.99
C TYR A 113 12.45 -0.76 3.99
N ARG A 114 12.72 -0.10 5.13
CA ARG A 114 13.83 0.85 5.23
C ARG A 114 15.15 0.09 5.33
N THR A 115 16.01 0.30 4.35
CA THR A 115 17.41 -0.16 4.44
C THR A 115 18.16 0.75 5.41
N ILE A 116 18.72 0.14 6.46
CA ILE A 116 19.69 0.82 7.32
C ILE A 116 20.89 1.17 6.44
N GLN A 117 21.19 2.46 6.28
CA GLN A 117 22.47 2.85 5.72
C GLN A 117 23.54 2.41 6.72
N SER A 118 24.17 1.26 6.46
CA SER A 118 25.45 0.95 7.07
C SER A 118 26.42 2.03 6.58
N GLY A 119 26.70 3.01 7.43
CA GLY A 119 27.68 4.05 7.14
C GLY A 119 29.01 3.40 6.76
N GLY A 120 29.46 3.67 5.53
CA GLY A 120 30.84 3.48 5.10
C GLY A 120 31.62 4.77 5.32
#